data_AF-A0A742L125-F1
#
_entry.id   AF-A0A742L125-F1
#
_cell.length_a   1.000
_cell.length_b   1.000
_cell.length_c   1.000
_cell.angle_alpha   90.00
_cell.angle_beta   90.00
_cell.angle_gamma   90.00
#
_symmetry.space_group_name_H-M   'P 1'
#
loop_
_entity.id
_entity.type
_entity.pdbx_description
1 polymer ?
#
loop_
_entity_poly.entity_id
_entity_poly.type
_entity_poly.pdbx_seq_one_letter_code
_entity_poly.pdbx_strand_id
1 'polypeptide(L)'
;MNNTEKLIAVGKLVYGDNWQSPVSRDIGVDSRTIRYALKGEREINHLSSRLKEALDQKIENIKSAIEIINSDKICGDDVTIEMICEIAGRYQYPDEMIQKHAIDAMNNAIYQITYLSDLDAIARKFSNE
;
A
#
# COMPACT_ATOMS: atom_id res chain seq x y z
N MET A 1 28.13 12.10 -12.90
CA MET A 1 27.55 10.83 -12.42
C MET A 1 27.51 9.82 -13.57
N ASN A 2 28.28 8.73 -13.47
CA ASN A 2 28.33 7.64 -14.47
C ASN A 2 27.18 6.62 -14.27
N ASN A 3 27.07 5.62 -15.14
CA ASN A 3 26.00 4.61 -15.09
C ASN A 3 26.03 3.77 -13.81
N THR A 4 27.21 3.37 -13.33
CA THR A 4 27.36 2.62 -12.08
C THR A 4 26.93 3.46 -10.86
N GLU A 5 27.35 4.72 -10.81
CA GLU A 5 26.94 5.67 -9.77
C GLU A 5 25.42 5.92 -9.80
N LYS A 6 24.83 6.07 -10.99
CA LYS A 6 23.37 6.19 -11.16
C LYS A 6 22.64 4.96 -10.63
N LEU A 7 23.10 3.77 -11.02
CA LEU A 7 22.49 2.51 -10.60
C LEU A 7 22.52 2.36 -9.07
N ILE A 8 23.67 2.66 -8.44
CA ILE A 8 23.82 2.63 -6.98
C ILE A 8 22.90 3.67 -6.31
N ALA A 9 22.93 4.91 -6.79
CA ALA A 9 22.18 6.00 -6.19
C ALA A 9 20.67 5.75 -6.25
N VAL A 10 20.15 5.39 -7.42
CA VAL A 10 18.73 5.08 -7.62
C VAL A 10 18.33 3.84 -6.83
N GLY A 11 19.15 2.78 -6.90
CA GLY A 11 18.90 1.54 -6.18
C GLY A 11 18.74 1.77 -4.69
N LYS A 12 19.74 2.40 -4.05
CA LYS A 12 19.70 2.69 -2.62
C LYS A 12 18.54 3.59 -2.23
N LEU A 13 18.25 4.62 -3.03
CA LEU A 13 17.18 5.56 -2.74
C LEU A 13 15.81 4.88 -2.71
N VAL A 14 15.55 3.96 -3.63
CA VAL A 14 14.22 3.37 -3.82
C VAL A 14 14.03 2.08 -3.03
N TYR A 15 15.09 1.28 -2.85
CA TYR A 15 15.00 -0.08 -2.30
C TYR A 15 15.87 -0.30 -1.06
N GLY A 16 16.60 0.73 -0.58
CA GLY A 16 17.46 0.64 0.59
C GLY A 16 18.71 -0.22 0.37
N ASP A 17 19.25 -0.80 1.43
CA ASP A 17 20.55 -1.50 1.38
C ASP A 17 20.52 -2.77 0.52
N ASN A 18 19.36 -3.41 0.39
CA ASN A 18 19.17 -4.65 -0.36
C ASN A 18 18.71 -4.40 -1.81
N TRP A 19 19.10 -3.28 -2.41
CA TRP A 19 18.57 -2.79 -3.68
C TRP A 19 18.90 -3.60 -4.94
N GLN A 20 19.98 -4.39 -4.94
CA GLN A 20 20.49 -5.02 -6.16
C GLN A 20 19.49 -6.02 -6.78
N SER A 21 18.84 -6.84 -5.95
CA SER A 21 17.85 -7.82 -6.39
C SER A 21 16.53 -7.19 -6.88
N PRO A 22 15.89 -6.25 -6.14
CA PRO A 22 14.67 -5.63 -6.61
C PRO A 22 14.91 -4.75 -7.84
N VAL A 23 16.01 -3.98 -7.90
CA VAL A 23 16.28 -3.20 -9.11
C VAL A 23 16.54 -4.09 -10.31
N SER A 24 17.21 -5.25 -10.15
CA SER A 24 17.47 -6.16 -11.28
C SER A 24 16.17 -6.69 -11.86
N ARG A 25 15.21 -7.04 -10.99
CA ARG A 25 13.87 -7.47 -11.39
C ARG A 25 13.13 -6.36 -12.12
N ASP A 26 13.11 -5.16 -11.54
CA ASP A 26 12.30 -4.04 -12.05
C ASP A 26 12.85 -3.51 -13.38
N ILE A 27 14.18 -3.48 -13.58
CA ILE A 27 14.77 -3.06 -14.87
C ILE A 27 14.95 -4.21 -15.87
N GLY A 28 14.51 -5.43 -15.54
CA GLY A 28 14.53 -6.60 -16.43
C GLY A 28 15.93 -7.10 -16.80
N VAL A 29 16.81 -7.25 -15.81
CA VAL A 29 18.15 -7.85 -15.98
C VAL A 29 18.45 -8.87 -14.87
N ASP A 30 19.34 -9.80 -15.15
CA ASP A 30 19.81 -10.74 -14.12
C ASP A 30 20.62 -10.05 -13.02
N SER A 31 20.53 -10.54 -11.79
CA SER A 31 21.35 -10.04 -10.67
C SER A 31 22.86 -10.22 -10.93
N ARG A 32 23.24 -11.17 -11.78
CA ARG A 32 24.63 -11.32 -12.25
C ARG A 32 25.08 -10.12 -13.10
N THR A 33 24.20 -9.58 -13.93
CA THR A 33 24.46 -8.40 -14.75
C THR A 33 24.65 -7.16 -13.86
N ILE A 34 23.83 -6.98 -12.82
CA ILE A 34 24.04 -5.91 -11.82
C ILE A 34 25.43 -6.02 -11.18
N ARG A 35 25.80 -7.22 -10.69
CA ARG A 35 27.11 -7.42 -10.04
C ARG A 35 28.29 -7.11 -10.96
N TYR A 36 28.21 -7.48 -12.24
CA TYR A 36 29.26 -7.16 -13.21
C TYR A 36 29.29 -5.68 -13.59
N ALA A 37 28.13 -5.03 -13.69
CA ALA A 37 28.06 -3.59 -13.90
C ALA A 37 28.66 -2.79 -12.73
N LEU A 38 28.48 -3.26 -11.50
CA LEU A 38 29.10 -2.67 -10.31
C LEU A 38 30.64 -2.79 -10.31
N LYS A 39 31.18 -3.83 -10.95
CA LYS A 39 32.63 -4.01 -11.12
C LYS A 39 33.20 -3.31 -12.35
N GLY A 40 32.35 -2.69 -13.18
CA GLY A 40 32.76 -2.13 -14.47
C GLY A 40 33.06 -3.18 -15.55
N GLU A 41 32.72 -4.45 -15.32
CA GLU A 41 32.98 -5.57 -16.24
C GLU A 41 31.92 -5.68 -17.35
N ARG A 42 30.75 -5.07 -17.17
CA ARG A 42 29.65 -5.04 -18.15
C ARG A 42 28.89 -3.73 -18.09
N GLU A 43 28.45 -3.24 -19.25
CA GLU A 43 27.49 -2.15 -19.31
C GLU A 43 26.05 -2.68 -19.37
N ILE A 44 25.14 -1.96 -18.73
CA ILE A 44 23.71 -2.19 -18.89
C ILE A 44 23.21 -1.24 -19.98
N ASN A 45 22.84 -1.82 -21.12
CA ASN A 45 22.33 -1.06 -22.26
C ASN A 45 21.08 -0.28 -21.85
N HIS A 46 21.06 1.01 -22.22
CA HIS A 46 19.96 1.93 -21.93
C HIS A 46 19.58 2.01 -20.44
N LEU A 47 20.57 1.89 -19.53
CA LEU A 47 20.34 1.89 -18.08
C LEU A 47 19.41 3.02 -17.61
N SER A 48 19.63 4.25 -18.08
CA SER A 48 18.86 5.41 -17.62
C SER A 48 17.39 5.32 -18.02
N SER A 49 17.06 4.85 -19.24
CA SER A 49 15.65 4.68 -19.64
C SER A 49 15.02 3.50 -18.92
N ARG A 50 15.73 2.38 -18.78
CA ARG A 50 15.25 1.22 -18.02
C ARG A 50 14.93 1.55 -16.57
N LEU A 51 15.80 2.30 -15.89
CA LEU A 51 15.54 2.77 -14.52
C LEU A 51 14.31 3.69 -14.48
N LYS A 52 14.20 4.64 -15.43
CA LYS A 52 13.06 5.56 -15.46
C LYS A 52 11.74 4.82 -15.69
N GLU A 53 11.67 3.94 -16.69
CA GLU A 53 10.47 3.15 -17.02
C GLU A 53 10.04 2.28 -15.84
N ALA A 54 10.99 1.60 -15.19
CA ALA A 54 10.74 0.79 -14.00
C ALA A 54 10.15 1.61 -12.84
N LEU A 55 10.67 2.83 -12.63
CA LEU A 55 10.16 3.73 -11.58
C LEU A 55 8.81 4.34 -11.93
N ASP A 56 8.58 4.71 -13.19
CA ASP A 56 7.28 5.22 -13.65
C ASP A 56 6.19 4.16 -13.43
N GLN A 57 6.46 2.90 -13.80
CA GLN A 57 5.54 1.79 -13.55
C GLN A 57 5.29 1.57 -12.06
N LYS A 58 6.35 1.67 -11.23
CA LYS A 58 6.21 1.54 -9.78
C LYS A 58 5.37 2.67 -9.18
N ILE A 59 5.56 3.91 -9.66
CA ILE A 59 4.74 5.07 -9.24
C ILE A 59 3.28 4.84 -9.60
N GLU A 60 2.99 4.35 -10.80
CA GLU A 60 1.62 4.01 -11.22
C GLU A 60 1.02 2.94 -10.30
N ASN A 61 1.72 1.84 -10.04
CA ASN A 61 1.25 0.79 -9.14
C ASN A 61 0.99 1.31 -7.72
N ILE A 62 1.87 2.19 -7.21
CA ILE A 62 1.70 2.82 -5.89
C ILE A 62 0.45 3.72 -5.88
N LYS A 63 0.22 4.49 -6.95
CA LYS A 63 -0.98 5.33 -7.08
C LYS A 63 -2.25 4.47 -7.09
N SER A 64 -2.29 3.40 -7.88
CA SER A 64 -3.42 2.47 -7.89
C SER A 64 -3.64 1.80 -6.53
N ALA A 65 -2.58 1.43 -5.81
CA ALA A 65 -2.70 0.91 -4.45
C ALA A 65 -3.28 1.94 -3.48
N ILE A 66 -2.89 3.21 -3.60
CA ILE A 66 -3.45 4.31 -2.80
C ILE A 66 -4.93 4.54 -3.14
N GLU A 67 -5.32 4.43 -4.42
CA GLU A 67 -6.72 4.53 -4.84
C GLU A 67 -7.57 3.40 -4.24
N ILE A 68 -7.06 2.18 -4.20
CA ILE A 68 -7.73 1.05 -3.53
C ILE A 68 -7.92 1.35 -2.04
N ILE A 69 -6.87 1.81 -1.35
CA ILE A 69 -6.96 2.18 0.07
C ILE A 69 -7.98 3.30 0.28
N ASN A 70 -8.09 4.26 -0.64
CA ASN A 70 -9.03 5.37 -0.52
C ASN A 70 -10.43 5.08 -1.07
N SER A 71 -10.68 3.87 -1.58
CA SER A 71 -11.95 3.54 -2.25
C SER A 71 -13.17 3.62 -1.32
N ASP A 72 -12.96 3.47 -0.03
CA ASP A 72 -13.93 3.52 1.05
C ASP A 72 -13.67 4.68 2.04
N LYS A 73 -12.82 5.63 1.65
CA LYS A 73 -12.53 6.83 2.42
C LYS A 73 -13.72 7.79 2.36
N ILE A 74 -14.17 8.25 3.52
CA ILE A 74 -15.25 9.20 3.67
C ILE A 74 -14.89 10.27 4.71
N CYS A 75 -15.50 11.45 4.58
CA CYS A 75 -15.44 12.46 5.64
C CYS A 75 -16.21 11.95 6.87
N GLY A 76 -15.67 12.16 8.06
CA GLY A 76 -16.36 11.77 9.30
C GLY A 76 -17.75 12.37 9.43
N ASP A 77 -17.92 13.63 9.00
CA ASP A 77 -19.21 14.34 9.05
C ASP A 77 -20.26 13.74 8.10
N ASP A 78 -19.82 12.98 7.09
CA ASP A 78 -20.70 12.30 6.13
C ASP A 78 -21.03 10.86 6.59
N VAL A 79 -20.40 10.37 7.67
CA VAL A 79 -20.73 9.05 8.24
C VAL A 79 -22.03 9.18 9.04
N THR A 80 -23.08 8.55 8.53
CA THR A 80 -24.40 8.56 9.17
C THR A 80 -24.60 7.36 10.09
N ILE A 81 -25.51 7.48 11.05
CA ILE A 81 -25.88 6.38 11.95
C ILE A 81 -26.49 5.22 11.16
N GLU A 82 -27.20 5.50 10.07
CA GLU A 82 -27.75 4.50 9.16
C GLU A 82 -26.64 3.64 8.54
N MET A 83 -25.54 4.26 8.12
CA MET A 83 -24.37 3.53 7.58
C MET A 83 -23.71 2.66 8.65
N ILE A 84 -23.55 3.17 9.87
CA ILE A 84 -22.98 2.39 10.99
C ILE A 84 -23.88 1.18 11.30
N CYS A 85 -25.20 1.38 11.33
CA CYS A 85 -26.17 0.30 11.52
C CYS A 85 -26.13 -0.72 10.38
N GLU A 86 -25.95 -0.27 9.13
CA GLU A 86 -25.80 -1.15 7.98
C GLU A 86 -24.54 -2.02 8.09
N ILE A 87 -23.40 -1.43 8.45
CA ILE A 87 -22.15 -2.16 8.69
C ILE A 87 -22.35 -3.16 9.82
N ALA A 88 -22.92 -2.74 10.96
CA ALA A 88 -23.19 -3.64 12.06
C ALA A 88 -24.08 -4.82 11.61
N GLY A 89 -25.14 -4.54 10.85
CA GLY A 89 -26.11 -5.52 10.38
C GLY A 89 -25.58 -6.59 9.42
N ARG A 90 -24.34 -6.46 8.93
CA ARG A 90 -23.66 -7.49 8.14
C ARG A 90 -23.23 -8.70 8.97
N TYR A 91 -23.18 -8.56 10.29
CA TYR A 91 -22.66 -9.57 11.21
C TYR A 91 -23.70 -10.06 12.21
N GLN A 92 -23.50 -11.28 12.71
CA GLN A 92 -24.26 -11.83 13.82
C GLN A 92 -23.52 -11.62 15.14
N TYR A 93 -24.18 -10.97 16.09
CA TYR A 93 -23.65 -10.73 17.43
C TYR A 93 -24.18 -11.75 18.44
N PRO A 94 -23.49 -11.95 19.57
CA PRO A 94 -23.96 -12.78 20.68
C PRO A 94 -25.35 -12.36 21.20
N ASP A 95 -25.57 -11.05 21.33
CA ASP A 95 -26.83 -10.46 21.79
C ASP A 95 -26.94 -8.98 21.34
N GLU A 96 -28.09 -8.36 21.61
CA GLU A 96 -28.37 -6.96 21.28
C GLU A 96 -27.46 -5.96 22.02
N MET A 97 -26.96 -6.30 23.21
CA MET A 97 -26.09 -5.43 24.00
C MET A 97 -24.70 -5.36 23.36
N ILE A 98 -24.16 -6.49 22.90
CA ILE A 98 -22.90 -6.54 22.17
C ILE A 98 -23.01 -5.82 20.82
N GLN A 99 -24.14 -5.97 20.13
CA GLN A 99 -24.40 -5.21 18.89
C GLN A 99 -24.39 -3.70 19.14
N LYS A 100 -25.04 -3.23 20.22
CA LYS A 100 -25.01 -1.81 20.61
C LYS A 100 -23.60 -1.33 20.93
N HIS A 101 -22.82 -2.13 21.67
CA HIS A 101 -21.41 -1.81 21.93
C HIS A 101 -20.57 -1.72 20.65
N ALA A 102 -20.84 -2.57 19.66
CA ALA A 102 -20.16 -2.49 18.36
C ALA A 102 -20.50 -1.18 17.62
N ILE A 103 -21.78 -0.79 17.61
CA ILE A 103 -22.25 0.48 17.04
C ILE A 103 -21.61 1.68 17.76
N ASP A 104 -21.61 1.68 19.09
CA ASP A 104 -20.98 2.74 19.89
C ASP A 104 -19.47 2.81 19.63
N ALA A 105 -18.80 1.67 19.52
CA ALA A 105 -17.37 1.60 19.21
C ALA A 105 -17.04 2.15 17.82
N MET A 106 -17.85 1.82 16.81
CA MET A 106 -17.72 2.40 15.47
C MET A 106 -17.96 3.91 15.50
N ASN A 107 -19.02 4.37 16.17
CA ASN A 107 -19.34 5.80 16.26
C ASN A 107 -18.21 6.59 16.92
N ASN A 108 -17.59 6.04 17.97
CA ASN A 108 -16.44 6.65 18.65
C ASN A 108 -15.13 6.58 17.85
N ALA A 109 -15.09 5.80 16.77
CA ALA A 109 -13.95 5.69 15.87
C ALA A 109 -14.07 6.58 14.62
N ILE A 110 -15.15 7.37 14.51
CA ILE A 110 -15.33 8.32 13.42
C ILE A 110 -14.48 9.56 13.68
N TYR A 111 -13.61 9.86 12.72
CA TYR A 111 -12.79 11.07 12.67
C TYR A 111 -12.96 11.76 11.32
N GLN A 112 -12.34 12.94 11.16
CA GLN A 112 -12.43 13.73 9.93
C GLN A 112 -12.14 12.92 8.66
N ILE A 113 -11.17 12.01 8.72
CA ILE A 113 -10.92 11.00 7.69
C ILE A 113 -11.27 9.65 8.30
N THR A 114 -12.27 8.98 7.74
CA THR A 114 -12.71 7.66 8.18
C THR A 114 -12.68 6.71 6.98
N TYR A 115 -12.24 5.48 7.20
CA TYR A 115 -12.31 4.39 6.22
C TYR A 115 -13.42 3.43 6.68
N LEU A 116 -14.38 3.13 5.81
CA LEU A 116 -15.49 2.24 6.19
C LEU A 116 -15.01 0.82 6.52
N SER A 117 -13.91 0.37 5.93
CA SER A 117 -13.24 -0.89 6.25
C SER A 117 -12.69 -0.94 7.68
N ASP A 118 -12.26 0.19 8.24
CA ASP A 118 -11.85 0.26 9.65
C ASP A 118 -13.07 0.11 10.59
N LEU A 119 -14.21 0.71 10.23
CA LEU A 119 -15.47 0.52 10.96
C LEU A 119 -15.97 -0.93 10.86
N ASP A 120 -15.90 -1.52 9.67
CA ASP A 120 -16.22 -2.93 9.41
C ASP A 120 -15.36 -3.88 10.25
N ALA A 121 -14.05 -3.60 10.35
CA ALA A 121 -13.15 -4.35 11.23
C ALA A 121 -13.53 -4.24 12.71
N ILE A 122 -14.02 -3.08 13.16
CA ILE A 122 -14.56 -2.92 14.51
C ILE A 122 -15.82 -3.77 14.68
N ALA A 123 -16.79 -3.67 13.77
CA ALA A 123 -18.02 -4.47 13.84
C ALA A 123 -17.73 -5.98 13.93
N ARG A 124 -16.84 -6.47 13.06
CA ARG A 124 -16.40 -7.86 13.02
C ARG A 124 -15.76 -8.31 14.34
N LYS A 125 -14.96 -7.48 14.99
CA LYS A 125 -14.32 -7.82 16.27
C LYS A 125 -15.32 -8.16 17.39
N PHE A 126 -16.53 -7.60 17.35
CA PHE A 126 -17.58 -7.86 18.33
C PHE A 126 -18.54 -8.98 17.91
N SER A 127 -18.45 -9.46 16.67
CA SER A 127 -19.32 -10.49 16.15
C SER A 127 -18.88 -11.89 16.59
N ASN A 128 -19.65 -12.91 16.20
CA ASN A 128 -19.33 -14.32 16.44
C ASN A 128 -18.31 -14.90 15.44
N GLU A 129 -17.79 -14.10 14.49
CA GLU A 129 -16.81 -14.51 13.45
C GLU A 129 -15.37 -14.21 13.84
#